data_AF-A0A7Y5PBH0-F1
#
_entry.id   AF-A0A7Y5PBH0-F1
#
_cell.length_a   1.000
_cell.length_b   1.000
_cell.length_c   1.000
_cell.angle_alpha   90.00
_cell.angle_beta   90.00
_cell.angle_gamma   90.00
#
_symmetry.space_group_name_H-M   'P 1'
#
loop_
_entity.id
_entity.type
_entity.pdbx_description
1 polymer ?
#
loop_
_entity_poly.entity_id
_entity_poly.type
_entity_poly.pdbx_seq_one_letter_code
_entity_poly.pdbx_strand_id
1 'polypeptide(L)' 'VALALDGDAERWAAALRTGEPAVVGRVRDGRLLLDLRTIPDADVDALAGAVVAARA' A
#
# COMPACT_ATOMS: atom_id res chain seq x y z
N VAL A 1 7.99 -10.91 3.39
CA VAL A 1 6.65 -10.89 4.03
C VAL A 1 5.81 -9.88 3.28
N ALA A 2 4.54 -10.16 3.03
CA ALA A 2 3.64 -9.23 2.36
C ALA A 2 2.49 -8.82 3.28
N LEU A 3 2.18 -7.52 3.30
CA LEU A 3 0.95 -6.99 3.88
C LEU A 3 -0.14 -7.04 2.80
N ALA A 4 -1.29 -7.64 3.12
CA ALA A 4 -2.45 -7.65 2.25
C ALA A 4 -3.46 -6.60 2.71
N LEU A 5 -3.88 -5.70 1.82
CA LEU A 5 -4.99 -4.80 2.04
C LEU A 5 -6.26 -5.42 1.45
N ASP A 6 -7.27 -5.59 2.31
CA ASP A 6 -8.57 -6.08 1.91
C ASP A 6 -9.46 -4.94 1.34
N GLY A 7 -10.46 -5.30 0.54
CA GLY A 7 -11.33 -4.36 -0.17
C GLY A 7 -11.01 -4.29 -1.66
N ASP A 8 -11.41 -3.19 -2.30
CA ASP A 8 -11.18 -2.95 -3.74
C ASP A 8 -9.70 -2.68 -4.00
N ALA A 9 -8.99 -3.66 -4.57
CA ALA A 9 -7.55 -3.60 -4.78
C ALA A 9 -7.16 -2.52 -5.79
N GLU A 10 -7.98 -2.29 -6.80
CA GLU A 10 -7.78 -1.28 -7.84
C GLU A 10 -7.93 0.12 -7.25
N ARG A 11 -8.95 0.35 -6.41
CA ARG A 11 -9.11 1.61 -5.66
C ARG A 11 -7.93 1.87 -4.75
N TRP A 12 -7.51 0.88 -3.97
CA TRP A 12 -6.32 0.98 -3.12
C TRP A 12 -5.08 1.34 -3.94
N ALA A 13 -4.84 0.62 -5.05
CA ALA A 13 -3.67 0.83 -5.88
C ALA A 13 -3.67 2.21 -6.56
N ALA A 14 -4.84 2.71 -6.95
CA ALA A 14 -4.97 4.06 -7.49
C ALA A 14 -4.65 5.13 -6.43
N ALA A 15 -5.31 5.07 -5.27
CA ALA A 15 -5.15 6.05 -4.20
C ALA A 15 -3.70 6.11 -3.69
N LEU A 16 -3.08 4.94 -3.46
CA LEU A 16 -1.71 4.86 -2.96
C LEU A 16 -0.66 5.35 -3.98
N ARG A 17 -0.84 5.10 -5.28
CA ARG A 17 0.11 5.57 -6.31
C ARG A 17 0.10 7.09 -6.49
N THR A 18 -1.01 7.74 -6.19
CA THR A 18 -1.16 9.20 -6.34
C THR A 18 -1.03 9.94 -5.01
N GLY A 19 -0.86 9.23 -3.89
CA GLY A 19 -0.62 9.81 -2.57
C GLY A 19 0.81 10.30 -2.38
N GLU A 20 1.08 10.88 -1.22
CA GLU A 20 2.40 11.32 -0.79
C GLU A 20 2.73 10.71 0.59
N PRO A 21 3.72 9.79 0.68
CA PRO A 21 4.52 9.25 -0.42
C PRO A 21 3.69 8.35 -1.36
N ALA A 22 4.14 8.24 -2.62
CA ALA A 22 3.58 7.29 -3.55
C ALA A 22 3.98 5.86 -3.17
N VAL A 23 3.01 4.97 -3.01
CA VAL A 23 3.23 3.55 -2.67
C VAL A 23 2.72 2.68 -3.81
N VAL A 24 3.61 1.79 -4.30
CA VAL A 24 3.28 0.83 -5.37
C VAL A 24 3.23 -0.58 -4.79
N GLY A 25 2.08 -1.23 -4.95
CA GLY A 25 1.88 -2.63 -4.60
C GLY A 25 1.57 -3.49 -5.83
N ARG A 26 1.40 -4.80 -5.59
CA ARG A 26 0.94 -5.75 -6.60
C ARG A 26 -0.49 -6.19 -6.30
N VAL A 27 -1.37 -6.14 -7.29
CA VAL A 27 -2.69 -6.78 -7.19
C VAL A 27 -2.56 -8.27 -7.46
N ARG A 28 -3.11 -9.09 -6.55
CA ARG A 28 -3.22 -10.55 -6.72
C ARG A 28 -4.45 -11.06 -5.96
N ASP A 29 -5.25 -11.90 -6.61
CA ASP A 29 -6.47 -12.50 -6.05
C ASP A 29 -7.44 -11.46 -5.45
N GLY A 30 -7.59 -10.31 -6.14
CA GLY A 30 -8.47 -9.22 -5.72
C GLY A 30 -7.99 -8.46 -4.48
N ARG A 31 -6.72 -8.62 -4.07
CA ARG A 31 -6.11 -7.89 -2.95
C ARG A 31 -4.90 -7.11 -3.40
N LEU A 32 -4.65 -5.98 -2.75
CA LEU A 32 -3.39 -5.25 -2.93
C LEU A 32 -2.35 -5.77 -1.94
N LEU A 33 -1.20 -6.23 -2.46
CA LEU A 33 -0.08 -6.74 -1.68
C LEU A 33 1.07 -5.73 -1.68
N LEU A 34 1.57 -5.41 -0.48
CA LEU A 34 2.77 -4.61 -0.27
C LEU A 34 3.88 -5.52 0.26
N ASP A 35 4.97 -5.67 -0.51
CA ASP A 35 6.09 -6.52 -0.09
C ASP A 35 6.96 -5.75 0.91
N LEU A 36 6.86 -6.08 2.19
CA LEU A 36 7.60 -5.39 3.25
C LEU A 36 9.11 -5.58 3.13
N ARG A 37 9.59 -6.57 2.36
CA ARG A 37 11.03 -6.73 2.11
C ARG A 37 11.61 -5.63 1.21
N THR A 38 10.75 -4.88 0.52
CA THR A 38 11.15 -3.75 -0.34
C THR A 38 10.98 -2.40 0.36
N ILE A 39 10.61 -2.40 1.65
CA ILE A 39 10.37 -1.20 2.44
C ILE A 39 11.46 -1.13 3.51
N PRO A 40 12.33 -0.11 3.51
CA PRO A 40 13.27 0.12 4.59
C PRO A 40 12.55 0.33 5.93
N ASP A 41 13.14 -0.12 7.03
CA ASP A 41 12.55 0.03 8.37
C ASP A 41 12.23 1.51 8.72
N ALA A 42 13.05 2.45 8.23
CA ALA A 42 12.83 3.89 8.41
C ALA A 42 11.59 4.44 7.69
N ASP A 43 11.09 3.73 6.67
CA ASP A 43 9.95 4.17 5.85
C ASP A 43 8.61 3.53 6.31
N VAL A 44 8.64 2.67 7.34
CA VAL A 44 7.45 1.94 7.82
C VAL A 44 6.37 2.91 8.31
N ASP A 45 6.75 3.97 9.03
CA ASP A 45 5.80 4.97 9.52
C ASP A 45 5.18 5.79 8.37
N ALA A 46 5.98 6.13 7.36
CA ALA A 46 5.51 6.83 6.16
C ALA A 46 4.54 5.96 5.34
N LEU A 47 4.86 4.67 5.19
CA LEU A 47 3.98 3.68 4.58
C LEU A 47 2.64 3.57 5.32
N ALA A 48 2.68 3.46 6.65
CA ALA A 48 1.47 3.37 7.46
C ALA A 48 0.60 4.63 7.29
N GLY A 49 1.22 5.82 7.27
CA GLY A 49 0.54 7.08 7.00
C GLY A 49 -0.15 7.11 5.63
N ALA A 50 0.56 6.67 4.57
CA ALA A 50 0.00 6.59 3.23
C ALA A 50 -1.21 5.64 3.15
N VAL A 51 -1.14 4.47 3.83
CA VAL A 51 -2.25 3.50 3.88
C VAL A 51 -3.45 4.08 4.63
N VAL A 52 -3.23 4.78 5.74
CA VAL A 52 -4.32 5.44 6.48
C VAL A 52 -4.98 6.53 5.63
N ALA A 53 -4.18 7.36 4.95
CA ALA A 53 -4.69 8.42 4.08
C ALA A 53 -5.51 7.89 2.89
N ALA A 54 -5.07 6.77 2.29
CA ALA A 54 -5.75 6.15 1.15
C ALA A 54 -7.04 5.38 1.52
N ARG A 55 -7.37 5.24 2.82
CA ARG A 55 -8.54 4.49 3.30
C ARG A 55 -9.86 5.26 3.16
N ALA A 56 -9.81 6.59 3.00
CA ALA A 56 -10.99 7.45 2.83
C ALA A 56 -11.75 7.13 1.53
#